data_AF-A0A3D4PTE6-F1
#
_entry.id   AF-A0A3D4PTE6-F1
#
_cell.length_a   1.000
_cell.length_b   1.000
_cell.length_c   1.000
_cell.angle_alpha   90.00
_cell.angle_beta   90.00
_cell.angle_gamma   90.00
#
_symmetry.space_group_name_H-M   'P 1'
#
loop_
_entity.id
_entity.type
_entity.pdbx_description
1 polymer ?
#
loop_
_entity_poly.entity_id
_entity_poly.type
_entity_poly.pdbx_seq_one_letter_code
_entity_poly.pdbx_strand_id
1 'polypeptide(L)'
;MKRRTAWITGGAALAVVLAAGAVWFLLPRSGSAEEQALLYLQAVERGDVTAVEAAGVEVPEEVASAFATASDHISRVAVVSSTETDSSTTVHATYVLAGEQREAEITMIEQAGRWTPVAESAFGVVKVDAPAEIGEATLAADTAIQLLPAAYDVTSSPSAFLDGNMPIQVAPGSAQEVELKTTLRTEATSLAQEQLDDYLADCTQDAAEVPPSCGIALPWAADFSDLSNISYRIEKAPALSLTPTSFSTDDGVLVATVTGTSHDGSASTLSYRTSNWTLRGDVSFTADDIVLSVW
;
A
#
# COMPACT_ATOMS: atom_id res chain seq x y z
N MET A 1 53.34 82.70 32.96
CA MET A 1 51.90 82.39 33.02
C MET A 1 51.55 81.49 31.84
N LYS A 2 50.85 80.37 32.10
CA LYS A 2 49.95 79.57 31.23
C LYS A 2 50.53 79.02 29.90
N ARG A 3 50.77 77.69 29.82
CA ARG A 3 49.86 76.61 29.29
C ARG A 3 49.66 76.73 27.76
N ARG A 4 49.70 75.69 26.91
CA ARG A 4 49.65 74.22 27.07
C ARG A 4 49.98 73.60 25.70
N THR A 5 50.61 72.44 25.73
CA THR A 5 50.69 71.40 24.69
C THR A 5 49.30 70.96 24.19
N ALA A 6 49.20 70.64 22.90
CA ALA A 6 48.18 69.74 22.36
C ALA A 6 48.79 68.88 21.24
N TRP A 7 48.65 67.58 21.42
CA TRP A 7 49.22 66.48 20.65
C TRP A 7 48.33 66.05 19.48
N ILE A 8 48.98 65.35 18.56
CA ILE A 8 48.51 64.62 17.38
C ILE A 8 47.45 63.57 17.74
N THR A 9 46.31 63.58 17.04
CA THR A 9 45.43 62.41 16.84
C THR A 9 44.63 62.56 15.55
N GLY A 10 44.82 61.67 14.58
CA GLY A 10 44.06 61.68 13.33
C GLY A 10 44.47 60.56 12.40
N GLY A 11 44.14 59.32 12.75
CA GLY A 11 44.47 58.16 11.92
C GLY A 11 43.91 56.85 12.47
N ALA A 12 42.58 56.75 12.60
CA ALA A 12 41.92 55.50 13.02
C ALA A 12 40.47 55.37 12.51
N ALA A 13 40.13 55.96 11.35
CA ALA A 13 38.76 55.91 10.82
C ALA A 13 38.61 55.20 9.47
N LEU A 14 39.69 54.73 8.84
CA LEU A 14 39.62 54.10 7.51
C LEU A 14 39.72 52.56 7.49
N ALA A 15 40.01 51.92 8.63
CA ALA A 15 40.21 50.46 8.69
C ALA A 15 38.93 49.65 8.97
N VAL A 16 37.83 50.27 9.41
CA VAL A 16 36.61 49.55 9.81
C VAL A 16 35.65 49.29 8.64
N VAL A 17 35.71 50.08 7.56
CA VAL A 17 34.82 49.91 6.40
C VAL A 17 35.25 48.76 5.48
N LEU A 18 36.55 48.42 5.45
CA LEU A 18 37.04 47.26 4.69
C LEU A 18 36.82 45.92 5.41
N ALA A 19 36.66 45.92 6.73
CA ALA A 19 36.40 44.69 7.50
C ALA A 19 34.93 44.24 7.41
N ALA A 20 33.98 45.17 7.30
CA ALA A 20 32.56 44.82 7.19
C ALA A 20 32.16 44.25 5.82
N GLY A 21 32.87 44.63 4.74
CA GLY A 21 32.64 44.07 3.40
C GLY A 21 33.26 42.68 3.18
N ALA A 22 34.31 42.34 3.94
CA ALA A 22 35.03 41.07 3.80
C ALA A 22 34.34 39.89 4.51
N VAL A 23 33.48 40.15 5.51
CA VAL A 23 32.78 39.10 6.26
C VAL A 23 31.64 38.48 5.46
N TRP A 24 31.01 39.20 4.52
CA TRP A 24 29.98 38.61 3.65
C TRP A 24 30.56 37.56 2.67
N PHE A 25 31.83 37.68 2.31
CA PHE A 25 32.51 36.72 1.43
C PHE A 25 32.95 35.41 2.14
N LEU A 26 32.79 35.33 3.46
CA LEU A 26 33.16 34.17 4.28
C LEU A 26 31.96 33.38 4.81
N LEU A 27 30.75 33.77 4.44
CA LEU A 27 29.60 32.88 4.61
C LEU A 27 29.76 31.72 3.61
N PRO A 28 29.67 30.46 4.05
CA PRO A 28 29.71 29.32 3.14
C PRO A 28 28.60 29.54 2.11
N ARG A 29 28.97 29.74 0.85
CA ARG A 29 28.00 29.76 -0.24
C ARG A 29 27.30 28.40 -0.18
N SER A 30 25.98 28.40 -0.20
CA SER A 30 25.24 27.20 -0.53
C SER A 30 25.81 26.64 -1.83
N GLY A 31 26.06 25.34 -1.87
CA GLY A 31 26.54 24.68 -3.09
C GLY A 31 25.58 24.95 -4.25
N SER A 32 26.07 24.84 -5.48
CA SER A 32 25.23 25.06 -6.66
C SER A 32 24.08 24.06 -6.73
N ALA A 33 23.08 24.31 -7.58
CA ALA A 33 21.97 23.38 -7.78
C ALA A 33 22.45 21.98 -8.21
N GLU A 34 23.50 21.92 -9.04
CA GLU A 34 24.12 20.69 -9.49
C GLU A 34 24.82 19.94 -8.35
N GLU A 35 25.55 20.66 -7.49
CA GLU A 35 26.19 20.06 -6.32
C GLU A 35 25.16 19.47 -5.35
N GLN A 36 24.06 20.18 -5.10
CA GLN A 36 22.99 19.67 -4.22
C GLN A 36 22.21 18.51 -4.86
N ALA A 37 21.92 18.58 -6.17
CA ALA A 37 21.30 17.47 -6.89
C ALA A 37 22.18 16.21 -6.86
N LEU A 38 23.50 16.37 -7.04
CA LEU A 38 24.45 15.26 -6.95
C LEU A 38 24.50 14.67 -5.54
N LEU A 39 24.49 15.51 -4.48
CA LEU A 39 24.45 15.04 -3.09
C LEU A 39 23.19 14.23 -2.80
N TYR A 40 22.03 14.68 -3.28
CA TYR A 40 20.77 13.94 -3.19
C TYR A 40 20.87 12.58 -3.92
N LEU A 41 21.32 12.56 -5.18
CA LEU A 41 21.44 11.31 -5.95
C LEU A 41 22.44 10.34 -5.33
N GLN A 42 23.55 10.83 -4.76
CA GLN A 42 24.51 10.02 -4.02
C GLN A 42 23.97 9.50 -2.69
N ALA A 43 23.00 10.18 -2.07
CA ALA A 43 22.30 9.66 -0.90
C ALA A 43 21.38 8.50 -1.29
N VAL A 44 20.65 8.64 -2.40
CA VAL A 44 19.82 7.55 -2.96
C VAL A 44 20.70 6.37 -3.38
N GLU A 45 21.84 6.60 -4.04
CA GLU A 45 22.78 5.52 -4.43
C GLU A 45 23.30 4.73 -3.23
N ARG A 46 23.44 5.37 -2.06
CA ARG A 46 23.94 4.72 -0.84
C ARG A 46 22.84 4.07 -0.01
N GLY A 47 21.57 4.19 -0.38
CA GLY A 47 20.46 3.76 0.47
C GLY A 47 20.34 4.58 1.76
N ASP A 48 20.88 5.81 1.80
CA ASP A 48 21.02 6.60 3.03
C ASP A 48 19.88 7.62 3.16
N VAL A 49 18.78 7.19 3.79
CA VAL A 49 17.59 8.03 4.02
C VAL A 49 17.93 9.30 4.79
N THR A 50 18.80 9.23 5.81
CA THR A 50 19.20 10.41 6.59
C THR A 50 19.92 11.44 5.72
N ALA A 51 20.74 10.99 4.76
CA ALA A 51 21.37 11.90 3.81
C ALA A 51 20.38 12.47 2.76
N VAL A 52 19.35 11.70 2.38
CA VAL A 52 18.25 12.19 1.52
C VAL A 52 17.49 13.31 2.24
N GLU A 53 17.16 13.12 3.52
CA GLU A 53 16.52 14.14 4.35
C GLU A 53 17.41 15.38 4.56
N ALA A 54 18.72 15.17 4.75
CA ALA A 54 19.67 16.27 4.86
C ALA A 54 19.74 17.12 3.57
N ALA A 55 19.45 16.53 2.41
CA ALA A 55 19.32 17.23 1.13
C ALA A 55 17.99 18.01 0.98
N GLY A 56 17.11 17.95 1.98
CA GLY A 56 15.86 18.70 2.04
C GLY A 56 14.65 17.97 1.48
N VAL A 57 14.75 16.66 1.26
CA VAL A 57 13.63 15.80 0.85
C VAL A 57 12.96 15.22 2.09
N GLU A 58 11.69 15.52 2.30
CA GLU A 58 10.91 14.88 3.36
C GLU A 58 10.56 13.44 2.95
N VAL A 59 11.04 12.45 3.72
CA VAL A 59 10.81 11.03 3.44
C VAL A 59 9.88 10.47 4.51
N PRO A 60 8.62 10.13 4.18
CA PRO A 60 7.72 9.46 5.12
C PRO A 60 8.31 8.12 5.60
N GLU A 61 7.98 7.72 6.83
CA GLU A 61 8.50 6.47 7.44
C GLU A 61 8.22 5.23 6.58
N GLU A 62 7.03 5.14 5.99
CA GLU A 62 6.63 4.07 5.08
C GLU A 62 7.54 4.00 3.83
N VAL A 63 7.89 5.16 3.27
CA VAL A 63 8.80 5.27 2.11
C VAL A 63 10.23 4.90 2.49
N ALA A 64 10.66 5.31 3.69
CA ALA A 64 11.97 4.95 4.22
C ALA A 64 12.09 3.43 4.45
N SER A 65 11.06 2.78 5.00
CA SER A 65 11.05 1.32 5.21
C SER A 65 11.02 0.56 3.88
N ALA A 66 10.19 0.99 2.93
CA ALA A 66 10.20 0.43 1.58
C ALA A 66 11.59 0.58 0.93
N PHE A 67 12.23 1.74 1.04
CA PHE A 67 13.55 1.96 0.46
C PHE A 67 14.65 1.13 1.12
N ALA A 68 14.58 0.88 2.43
CA ALA A 68 15.52 0.03 3.14
C ALA A 68 15.48 -1.45 2.70
N THR A 69 14.36 -1.87 2.11
CA THR A 69 14.14 -3.24 1.61
C THR A 69 14.21 -3.33 0.08
N ALA A 70 14.56 -2.22 -0.59
CA ALA A 70 14.76 -2.19 -2.04
C ALA A 70 15.76 -3.28 -2.48
N SER A 71 15.47 -3.94 -3.60
CA SER A 71 16.30 -5.02 -4.13
C SER A 71 17.56 -4.51 -4.84
N ASP A 72 17.52 -3.27 -5.33
CA ASP A 72 18.66 -2.57 -5.93
C ASP A 72 18.48 -1.05 -5.79
N HIS A 73 19.57 -0.31 -5.60
CA HIS A 73 19.57 1.16 -5.61
C HIS A 73 20.10 1.68 -6.93
N ILE A 74 19.85 2.96 -7.23
CA ILE A 74 20.55 3.60 -8.34
C ILE A 74 22.07 3.57 -8.09
N SER A 75 22.87 3.55 -9.14
CA SER A 75 24.34 3.57 -9.03
C SER A 75 24.99 4.37 -10.13
N ARG A 76 26.28 4.70 -9.97
CA ARG A 76 27.09 5.45 -10.96
C ARG A 76 26.44 6.78 -11.35
N VAL A 77 25.93 7.50 -10.35
CA VAL A 77 25.25 8.78 -10.59
C VAL A 77 26.24 9.82 -11.10
N ALA A 78 25.87 10.56 -12.13
CA ALA A 78 26.67 11.66 -12.66
C ALA A 78 25.77 12.77 -13.20
N VAL A 79 26.05 14.01 -12.83
CA VAL A 79 25.40 15.19 -13.41
C VAL A 79 26.06 15.49 -14.75
N VAL A 80 25.25 15.66 -15.80
CA VAL A 80 25.70 15.91 -17.17
C VAL A 80 25.57 17.40 -17.52
N SER A 81 24.44 18.00 -17.17
CA SER A 81 24.14 19.40 -17.48
C SER A 81 23.06 19.93 -16.54
N SER A 82 22.84 21.24 -16.60
CA SER A 82 21.74 21.90 -15.93
C SER A 82 21.15 22.99 -16.82
N THR A 83 19.87 23.27 -16.62
CA THR A 83 19.14 24.35 -17.27
C THR A 83 18.51 25.21 -16.19
N GLU A 84 18.99 26.44 -16.04
CA GLU A 84 18.49 27.41 -15.07
C GLU A 84 17.31 28.20 -15.66
N THR A 85 16.32 28.46 -14.81
CA THR A 85 15.19 29.37 -15.05
C THR A 85 15.16 30.43 -13.94
N ASP A 86 14.28 31.42 -14.06
CA ASP A 86 14.16 32.50 -13.07
C ASP A 86 13.81 32.00 -11.64
N SER A 87 13.27 30.79 -11.49
CA SER A 87 12.77 30.26 -10.21
C SER A 87 13.25 28.85 -9.85
N SER A 88 13.91 28.13 -10.76
CA SER A 88 14.35 26.75 -10.55
C SER A 88 15.50 26.37 -11.49
N THR A 89 16.24 25.34 -11.13
CA THR A 89 17.26 24.73 -12.00
C THR A 89 16.91 23.28 -12.26
N THR A 90 16.79 22.88 -13.52
CA THR A 90 16.63 21.46 -13.89
C THR A 90 18.00 20.86 -14.11
N VAL A 91 18.35 19.83 -13.33
CA VAL A 91 19.63 19.12 -13.42
C VAL A 91 19.42 17.81 -14.17
N HIS A 92 20.14 17.62 -15.26
CA HIS A 92 20.14 16.36 -16.02
C HIS A 92 21.26 15.47 -15.51
N ALA A 93 20.91 14.25 -15.10
CA ALA A 93 21.84 13.27 -14.57
C ALA A 93 21.70 11.93 -15.30
N THR A 94 22.78 11.15 -15.30
CA THR A 94 22.78 9.74 -15.68
C THR A 94 22.98 8.87 -14.45
N TYR A 95 22.38 7.68 -14.46
CA TYR A 95 22.54 6.68 -13.41
C TYR A 95 22.36 5.27 -13.99
N VAL A 96 22.59 4.24 -13.19
CA VAL A 96 22.32 2.84 -13.50
C VAL A 96 21.31 2.29 -12.50
N LEU A 97 20.28 1.59 -12.98
CA LEU A 97 19.31 0.88 -12.13
C LEU A 97 19.01 -0.48 -12.75
N ALA A 98 19.05 -1.55 -11.95
CA ALA A 98 18.87 -2.92 -12.43
C ALA A 98 19.80 -3.27 -13.62
N GLY A 99 21.02 -2.71 -13.61
CA GLY A 99 22.03 -2.93 -14.66
C GLY A 99 21.87 -2.08 -15.93
N GLU A 100 20.82 -1.27 -16.05
CA GLU A 100 20.56 -0.42 -17.22
C GLU A 100 20.95 1.04 -16.96
N GLN A 101 21.67 1.66 -17.91
CA GLN A 101 21.95 3.10 -17.86
C GLN A 101 20.68 3.90 -18.21
N ARG A 102 20.39 4.92 -17.40
CA ARG A 102 19.20 5.77 -17.48
C ARG A 102 19.55 7.24 -17.29
N GLU A 103 18.61 8.09 -17.63
CA GLU A 103 18.66 9.54 -17.47
C GLU A 103 17.59 9.99 -16.48
N ALA A 104 17.89 11.04 -15.72
CA ALA A 104 16.97 11.67 -14.77
C ALA A 104 17.00 13.19 -14.93
N GLU A 105 15.85 13.82 -14.71
CA GLU A 105 15.71 15.26 -14.61
C GLU A 105 15.28 15.62 -13.19
N ILE A 106 16.18 16.25 -12.43
CA ILE A 106 15.90 16.68 -11.06
C ILE A 106 15.67 18.18 -11.06
N THR A 107 14.47 18.61 -10.70
CA THR A 107 14.13 20.02 -10.60
C THR A 107 14.48 20.52 -9.21
N MET A 108 15.41 21.46 -9.13
CA MET A 108 15.89 22.08 -7.91
C MET A 108 15.25 23.46 -7.73
N ILE A 109 14.80 23.77 -6.52
CA ILE A 109 14.30 25.09 -6.13
C ILE A 109 15.10 25.63 -4.95
N GLU A 110 15.30 26.94 -4.90
CA GLU A 110 15.99 27.57 -3.77
C GLU A 110 15.00 27.88 -2.64
N GLN A 111 15.15 27.22 -1.50
CA GLN A 111 14.37 27.43 -0.29
C GLN A 111 15.28 27.85 0.85
N ALA A 112 15.02 29.02 1.44
CA ALA A 112 15.81 29.57 2.56
C ALA A 112 17.34 29.59 2.30
N GLY A 113 17.75 29.84 1.06
CA GLY A 113 19.17 29.88 0.67
C GLY A 113 19.81 28.52 0.39
N ARG A 114 19.02 27.44 0.28
CA ARG A 114 19.46 26.08 -0.06
C ARG A 114 18.70 25.56 -1.27
N TRP A 115 19.41 24.97 -2.23
CA TRP A 115 18.78 24.21 -3.30
C TRP A 115 18.25 22.87 -2.78
N THR A 116 16.96 22.63 -2.96
CA THR A 116 16.29 21.37 -2.62
C THR A 116 15.58 20.82 -3.86
N PRO A 117 15.59 19.50 -4.08
CA PRO A 117 14.83 18.92 -5.18
C PRO A 117 13.32 18.98 -4.87
N VAL A 118 12.50 19.26 -5.88
CA VAL A 118 11.04 19.18 -5.76
C VAL A 118 10.61 17.72 -5.70
N ALA A 119 9.59 17.41 -4.90
CA ALA A 119 9.12 16.05 -4.65
C ALA A 119 8.76 15.32 -5.94
N GLU A 120 8.12 16.00 -6.89
CA GLU A 120 7.71 15.44 -8.18
C GLU A 120 8.87 14.98 -9.06
N SER A 121 10.09 15.47 -8.81
CA SER A 121 11.30 15.01 -9.52
C SER A 121 12.19 14.11 -8.66
N ALA A 122 12.05 14.19 -7.33
CA ALA A 122 12.82 13.40 -6.36
C ALA A 122 12.22 12.01 -6.12
N PHE A 123 10.93 11.82 -6.34
CA PHE A 123 10.24 10.55 -6.16
C PHE A 123 9.74 10.02 -7.50
N GLY A 124 9.47 8.72 -7.57
CA GLY A 124 8.52 8.18 -8.53
C GLY A 124 7.19 7.86 -7.85
N VAL A 125 6.13 7.77 -8.63
CA VAL A 125 4.78 7.43 -8.18
C VAL A 125 4.42 6.04 -8.67
N VAL A 126 3.97 5.18 -7.77
CA VAL A 126 3.51 3.82 -8.08
C VAL A 126 2.06 3.68 -7.66
N LYS A 127 1.24 3.09 -8.52
CA LYS A 127 -0.14 2.70 -8.23
C LYS A 127 -0.32 1.23 -8.58
N VAL A 128 -0.89 0.45 -7.67
CA VAL A 128 -1.12 -1.00 -7.86
C VAL A 128 -2.62 -1.27 -7.92
N ASP A 129 -3.07 -2.14 -8.82
CA ASP A 129 -4.48 -2.49 -9.04
C ASP A 129 -5.07 -3.43 -7.97
N ALA A 130 -4.24 -3.94 -7.07
CA ALA A 130 -4.61 -4.85 -5.99
C ALA A 130 -3.97 -4.43 -4.66
N PRO A 131 -4.50 -4.89 -3.51
CA PRO A 131 -3.84 -4.70 -2.22
C PRO A 131 -2.46 -5.35 -2.22
N ALA A 132 -1.45 -4.58 -1.81
CA ALA A 132 -0.06 -4.95 -1.98
C ALA A 132 0.83 -4.46 -0.83
N GLU A 133 2.02 -5.03 -0.78
CA GLU A 133 3.13 -4.64 0.09
C GLU A 133 4.34 -4.28 -0.78
N ILE A 134 5.05 -3.23 -0.40
CA ILE A 134 6.35 -2.85 -0.97
C ILE A 134 7.31 -2.69 0.20
N GLY A 135 8.13 -3.71 0.45
CA GLY A 135 8.82 -3.81 1.73
C GLY A 135 7.83 -3.98 2.87
N GLU A 136 7.87 -3.09 3.87
CA GLU A 136 6.88 -3.06 4.96
C GLU A 136 5.73 -2.06 4.70
N ALA A 137 5.79 -1.28 3.62
CA ALA A 137 4.73 -0.34 3.27
C ALA A 137 3.53 -1.11 2.71
N THR A 138 2.36 -0.90 3.31
CA THR A 138 1.10 -1.50 2.85
C THR A 138 0.36 -0.52 1.94
N LEU A 139 -0.19 -1.04 0.85
CA LEU A 139 -0.89 -0.26 -0.17
C LEU A 139 -2.28 -0.84 -0.41
N ALA A 140 -3.30 0.00 -0.26
CA ALA A 140 -4.64 -0.35 -0.71
C ALA A 140 -4.71 -0.33 -2.24
N ALA A 141 -5.55 -1.19 -2.82
CA ALA A 141 -5.79 -1.20 -4.26
C ALA A 141 -6.12 0.21 -4.78
N ASP A 142 -5.59 0.51 -5.96
CA ASP A 142 -5.74 1.79 -6.65
C ASP A 142 -5.25 3.03 -5.89
N THR A 143 -4.49 2.86 -4.80
CA THR A 143 -3.86 3.97 -4.09
C THR A 143 -2.47 4.23 -4.66
N ALA A 144 -2.13 5.50 -4.84
CA ALA A 144 -0.80 5.91 -5.31
C ALA A 144 0.13 6.16 -4.12
N ILE A 145 1.37 5.68 -4.21
CA ILE A 145 2.44 5.91 -3.24
C ILE A 145 3.65 6.55 -3.93
N GLN A 146 4.32 7.46 -3.24
CA GLN A 146 5.61 7.99 -3.67
C GLN A 146 6.73 7.11 -3.13
N LEU A 147 7.67 6.74 -4.00
CA LEU A 147 8.83 5.93 -3.64
C LEU A 147 10.12 6.61 -4.09
N LEU A 148 11.18 6.41 -3.32
CA LEU A 148 12.51 6.84 -3.74
C LEU A 148 12.97 6.04 -4.97
N PRO A 149 13.87 6.58 -5.80
CA PRO A 149 14.36 5.85 -6.96
C PRO A 149 15.13 4.58 -6.56
N ALA A 150 14.58 3.41 -6.87
CA ALA A 150 15.13 2.10 -6.56
C ALA A 150 14.41 0.99 -7.35
N ALA A 151 14.90 -0.24 -7.24
CA ALA A 151 14.16 -1.43 -7.63
C ALA A 151 13.45 -2.02 -6.40
N TYR A 152 12.20 -2.40 -6.57
CA TYR A 152 11.34 -2.90 -5.51
C TYR A 152 10.64 -4.18 -5.94
N ASP A 153 10.29 -5.02 -4.97
CA ASP A 153 9.34 -6.12 -5.18
C ASP A 153 7.98 -5.69 -4.64
N VAL A 154 6.95 -5.78 -5.48
CA VAL A 154 5.55 -5.56 -5.09
C VAL A 154 4.92 -6.92 -4.81
N THR A 155 4.58 -7.19 -3.56
CA THR A 155 3.98 -8.47 -3.14
C THR A 155 2.50 -8.32 -2.82
N SER A 156 1.72 -9.37 -3.02
CA SER A 156 0.29 -9.36 -2.66
C SER A 156 0.11 -9.28 -1.14
N SER A 157 -0.85 -8.47 -0.69
CA SER A 157 -1.19 -8.34 0.73
C SER A 157 -2.64 -8.74 0.98
N PRO A 158 -2.93 -9.55 2.03
CA PRO A 158 -2.00 -10.16 2.98
C PRO A 158 -1.27 -11.37 2.39
N SER A 159 0.06 -11.44 2.57
CA SER A 159 0.91 -12.52 2.04
C SER A 159 0.66 -13.90 2.68
N ALA A 160 -0.04 -13.94 3.81
CA ALA A 160 -0.50 -15.18 4.44
C ALA A 160 -1.54 -15.92 3.58
N PHE A 161 -2.37 -15.19 2.82
CA PHE A 161 -3.49 -15.73 2.07
C PHE A 161 -3.36 -15.56 0.56
N LEU A 162 -2.59 -14.57 0.13
CA LEU A 162 -2.41 -14.26 -1.28
C LEU A 162 -0.96 -14.52 -1.70
N ASP A 163 -0.80 -15.05 -2.91
CA ASP A 163 0.48 -15.18 -3.57
C ASP A 163 0.49 -14.33 -4.85
N GLY A 164 1.53 -13.54 -4.98
CA GLY A 164 1.77 -12.67 -6.13
C GLY A 164 2.97 -11.78 -5.85
N ASN A 165 3.86 -11.67 -6.82
CA ASN A 165 5.05 -10.83 -6.77
C ASN A 165 5.29 -10.20 -8.15
N MET A 166 5.58 -8.91 -8.18
CA MET A 166 5.98 -8.18 -9.38
C MET A 166 7.18 -7.27 -9.06
N PRO A 167 8.37 -7.52 -9.63
CA PRO A 167 9.48 -6.59 -9.52
C PRO A 167 9.21 -5.32 -10.35
N ILE A 168 9.49 -4.15 -9.78
CA ILE A 168 9.33 -2.85 -10.42
C ILE A 168 10.61 -2.01 -10.29
N GLN A 169 10.72 -0.99 -11.14
CA GLN A 169 11.85 -0.07 -11.14
C GLN A 169 11.31 1.36 -11.12
N VAL A 170 11.53 2.05 -10.00
CA VAL A 170 11.06 3.42 -9.81
C VAL A 170 12.17 4.38 -10.20
N ALA A 171 11.90 5.21 -11.21
CA ALA A 171 12.81 6.26 -11.65
C ALA A 171 12.43 7.63 -11.06
N PRO A 172 13.38 8.58 -10.91
CA PRO A 172 13.05 9.93 -10.49
C PRO A 172 12.02 10.57 -11.44
N GLY A 173 10.94 11.13 -10.89
CA GLY A 173 9.85 11.76 -11.63
C GLY A 173 8.97 10.83 -12.48
N SER A 174 9.13 9.51 -12.34
CA SER A 174 8.30 8.55 -13.06
C SER A 174 6.92 8.36 -12.44
N ALA A 175 5.96 7.91 -13.24
CA ALA A 175 4.69 7.41 -12.78
C ALA A 175 4.43 6.04 -13.41
N GLN A 176 4.05 5.06 -12.60
CA GLN A 176 3.83 3.68 -13.01
C GLN A 176 2.52 3.14 -12.44
N GLU A 177 1.77 2.44 -13.29
CA GLU A 177 0.67 1.56 -12.88
C GLU A 177 1.15 0.10 -12.94
N VAL A 178 0.82 -0.68 -11.92
CA VAL A 178 1.23 -2.08 -11.75
C VAL A 178 0.00 -2.97 -11.72
N GLU A 179 -0.05 -3.92 -12.64
CA GLU A 179 -1.03 -5.01 -12.62
C GLU A 179 -0.46 -6.20 -11.84
N LEU A 180 -0.87 -6.35 -10.58
CA LEU A 180 -0.40 -7.41 -9.69
C LEU A 180 -1.33 -8.62 -9.78
N LYS A 181 -0.82 -9.69 -10.38
CA LYS A 181 -1.54 -10.97 -10.44
C LYS A 181 -1.51 -11.66 -9.07
N THR A 182 -2.67 -11.78 -8.46
CA THR A 182 -2.85 -12.45 -7.17
C THR A 182 -3.50 -13.82 -7.35
N THR A 183 -3.05 -14.78 -6.54
CA THR A 183 -3.63 -16.12 -6.46
C THR A 183 -3.84 -16.51 -5.01
N LEU A 184 -4.85 -17.34 -4.74
CA LEU A 184 -5.13 -17.79 -3.39
C LEU A 184 -4.12 -18.86 -2.97
N ARG A 185 -3.63 -18.73 -1.74
CA ARG A 185 -2.86 -19.77 -1.06
C ARG A 185 -3.79 -20.84 -0.50
N THR A 186 -3.23 -22.00 -0.18
CA THR A 186 -4.03 -23.13 0.34
C THR A 186 -4.58 -22.80 1.73
N GLU A 187 -3.81 -22.07 2.52
CA GLU A 187 -4.15 -21.54 3.83
C GLU A 187 -5.46 -20.71 3.79
N ALA A 188 -5.63 -19.88 2.77
CA ALA A 188 -6.86 -19.09 2.58
C ALA A 188 -8.08 -19.99 2.35
N THR A 189 -7.91 -21.05 1.55
CA THR A 189 -9.00 -21.99 1.25
C THR A 189 -9.35 -22.83 2.47
N SER A 190 -8.37 -23.26 3.25
CA SER A 190 -8.61 -24.02 4.50
C SER A 190 -9.34 -23.18 5.54
N LEU A 191 -8.90 -21.93 5.78
CA LEU A 191 -9.55 -21.04 6.75
C LEU A 191 -10.96 -20.67 6.32
N ALA A 192 -11.18 -20.39 5.03
CA ALA A 192 -12.52 -20.10 4.51
C ALA A 192 -13.45 -21.30 4.59
N GLN A 193 -12.97 -22.53 4.38
CA GLN A 193 -13.79 -23.73 4.56
C GLN A 193 -14.18 -23.93 6.03
N GLU A 194 -13.27 -23.65 6.98
CA GLU A 194 -13.58 -23.70 8.42
C GLU A 194 -14.68 -22.68 8.80
N GLN A 195 -14.56 -21.43 8.34
CA GLN A 195 -15.60 -20.41 8.57
C GLN A 195 -16.94 -20.77 7.93
N LEU A 196 -16.91 -21.36 6.74
CA LEU A 196 -18.11 -21.89 6.10
C LEU A 196 -18.72 -22.99 6.97
N ASP A 197 -17.94 -23.98 7.41
CA ASP A 197 -18.44 -25.09 8.21
C ASP A 197 -19.09 -24.61 9.52
N ASP A 198 -18.50 -23.60 10.18
CA ASP A 198 -19.08 -22.95 11.36
C ASP A 198 -20.40 -22.23 11.03
N TYR A 199 -20.43 -21.45 9.94
CA TYR A 199 -21.64 -20.79 9.47
C TYR A 199 -22.76 -21.80 9.16
N LEU A 200 -22.40 -22.94 8.55
CA LEU A 200 -23.33 -24.01 8.25
C LEU A 200 -23.86 -24.72 9.50
N ALA A 201 -23.03 -24.86 10.54
CA ALA A 201 -23.45 -25.40 11.83
C ALA A 201 -24.51 -24.49 12.48
N ASP A 202 -24.31 -23.18 12.42
CA ASP A 202 -25.30 -22.21 12.90
C ASP A 202 -26.59 -22.22 12.06
N CYS A 203 -26.47 -22.31 10.74
CA CYS A 203 -27.60 -22.43 9.82
C CYS A 203 -28.46 -23.68 10.02
N THR A 204 -27.90 -24.72 10.64
CA THR A 204 -28.56 -26.03 10.82
C THR A 204 -28.95 -26.31 12.27
N GLN A 205 -28.97 -25.28 13.11
CA GLN A 205 -29.63 -25.37 14.42
C GLN A 205 -31.15 -25.54 14.26
N ASP A 206 -31.77 -26.21 15.23
CA ASP A 206 -33.22 -26.39 15.24
C ASP A 206 -33.92 -25.02 15.28
N ALA A 207 -34.91 -24.81 14.40
CA ALA A 207 -35.58 -23.53 14.23
C ALA A 207 -37.07 -23.70 13.92
N ALA A 208 -37.90 -22.72 14.27
CA ALA A 208 -39.31 -22.70 13.89
C ALA A 208 -39.54 -22.22 12.45
N GLU A 209 -38.53 -21.59 11.84
CA GLU A 209 -38.55 -21.05 10.49
C GLU A 209 -37.24 -21.38 9.77
N VAL A 210 -37.24 -21.31 8.43
CA VAL A 210 -36.00 -21.48 7.66
C VAL A 210 -35.14 -20.22 7.86
N PRO A 211 -33.91 -20.33 8.39
CA PRO A 211 -33.08 -19.17 8.65
C PRO A 211 -32.77 -18.40 7.35
N PRO A 212 -32.84 -17.07 7.35
CA PRO A 212 -32.46 -16.26 6.20
C PRO A 212 -30.97 -16.44 5.89
N SER A 213 -30.58 -16.27 4.63
CA SER A 213 -29.19 -16.36 4.14
C SER A 213 -28.52 -17.73 4.23
N CYS A 214 -29.19 -18.79 4.69
CA CYS A 214 -28.60 -20.13 4.76
C CYS A 214 -28.64 -20.91 3.43
N GLY A 215 -29.15 -20.35 2.34
CA GLY A 215 -29.21 -21.02 1.03
C GLY A 215 -30.11 -22.28 1.02
N ILE A 216 -30.93 -22.47 2.05
CA ILE A 216 -31.80 -23.63 2.23
C ILE A 216 -33.15 -23.36 1.56
N ALA A 217 -33.49 -24.16 0.54
CA ALA A 217 -34.79 -24.13 -0.11
C ALA A 217 -35.57 -25.40 0.21
N LEU A 218 -36.64 -25.27 1.00
CA LEU A 218 -37.52 -26.39 1.39
C LEU A 218 -38.94 -26.17 0.87
N PRO A 219 -39.55 -27.13 0.16
CA PRO A 219 -40.91 -26.99 -0.38
C PRO A 219 -42.00 -27.25 0.67
N TRP A 220 -41.76 -26.93 1.94
CA TRP A 220 -42.64 -27.31 3.06
C TRP A 220 -44.05 -26.69 2.98
N ALA A 221 -44.17 -25.51 2.36
CA ALA A 221 -45.44 -24.78 2.27
C ALA A 221 -46.52 -25.52 1.48
N ALA A 222 -46.13 -26.52 0.68
CA ALA A 222 -47.07 -27.40 -0.01
C ALA A 222 -47.82 -28.34 0.95
N ASP A 223 -47.17 -28.76 2.04
CA ASP A 223 -47.66 -29.80 2.95
C ASP A 223 -48.17 -29.22 4.28
N PHE A 224 -47.62 -28.09 4.71
CA PHE A 224 -47.92 -27.45 6.00
C PHE A 224 -48.53 -26.07 5.83
N SER A 225 -49.50 -25.75 6.69
CA SER A 225 -50.04 -24.39 6.86
C SER A 225 -49.26 -23.58 7.89
N ASP A 226 -48.61 -24.25 8.85
CA ASP A 226 -47.83 -23.64 9.92
C ASP A 226 -46.71 -24.59 10.37
N LEU A 227 -45.55 -24.04 10.72
CA LEU A 227 -44.37 -24.79 11.19
C LEU A 227 -44.21 -24.64 12.70
N SER A 228 -43.90 -25.75 13.37
CA SER A 228 -43.53 -25.72 14.79
C SER A 228 -42.05 -25.96 15.01
N ASN A 229 -41.41 -26.78 14.17
CA ASN A 229 -40.00 -27.06 14.26
C ASN A 229 -39.43 -27.58 12.93
N ILE A 230 -38.20 -27.20 12.64
CA ILE A 230 -37.37 -27.75 11.59
C ILE A 230 -36.08 -28.21 12.24
N SER A 231 -35.78 -29.51 12.10
CA SER A 231 -34.51 -30.07 12.51
C SER A 231 -33.70 -30.48 11.29
N TYR A 232 -32.43 -30.08 11.27
CA TYR A 232 -31.56 -30.26 10.12
C TYR A 232 -30.52 -31.35 10.38
N ARG A 233 -30.21 -32.10 9.33
CA ARG A 233 -29.07 -33.04 9.30
C ARG A 233 -28.31 -32.85 8.01
N ILE A 234 -27.06 -32.41 8.13
CA ILE A 234 -26.12 -32.35 7.01
C ILE A 234 -25.69 -33.78 6.68
N GLU A 235 -26.00 -34.24 5.47
CA GLU A 235 -25.48 -35.52 4.95
C GLU A 235 -24.13 -35.33 4.25
N LYS A 236 -23.95 -34.18 3.58
CA LYS A 236 -22.70 -33.76 2.96
C LYS A 236 -22.59 -32.25 3.05
N ALA A 237 -21.50 -31.75 3.64
CA ALA A 237 -21.22 -30.32 3.65
C ALA A 237 -20.93 -29.84 2.22
N PRO A 238 -21.46 -28.67 1.81
CA PRO A 238 -21.06 -28.00 0.58
C PRO A 238 -19.55 -27.78 0.51
N ALA A 239 -18.97 -28.01 -0.66
CA ALA A 239 -17.55 -27.74 -0.91
C ALA A 239 -17.37 -26.29 -1.38
N LEU A 240 -16.42 -25.58 -0.77
CA LEU A 240 -16.09 -24.20 -1.13
C LEU A 240 -15.30 -24.14 -2.44
N SER A 241 -15.75 -23.27 -3.35
CA SER A 241 -14.96 -22.76 -4.47
C SER A 241 -14.67 -21.28 -4.22
N LEU A 242 -13.40 -20.93 -4.13
CA LEU A 242 -12.95 -19.60 -3.69
C LEU A 242 -12.23 -18.85 -4.83
N THR A 243 -12.49 -17.56 -4.93
CA THR A 243 -11.72 -16.58 -5.71
C THR A 243 -11.30 -15.42 -4.79
N PRO A 244 -10.36 -14.55 -5.19
CA PRO A 244 -9.95 -13.42 -4.35
C PRO A 244 -11.09 -12.46 -3.95
N THR A 245 -12.21 -12.46 -4.66
CA THR A 245 -13.31 -11.50 -4.42
C THR A 245 -14.65 -12.15 -4.11
N SER A 246 -14.81 -13.45 -4.33
CA SER A 246 -16.08 -14.14 -4.18
C SER A 246 -15.92 -15.62 -3.89
N PHE A 247 -16.96 -16.22 -3.32
CA PHE A 247 -17.04 -17.66 -3.15
C PHE A 247 -18.40 -18.21 -3.60
N SER A 248 -18.39 -19.49 -3.93
CA SER A 248 -19.59 -20.29 -4.09
C SER A 248 -19.41 -21.63 -3.43
N THR A 249 -20.51 -22.24 -3.02
CA THR A 249 -20.50 -23.62 -2.54
C THR A 249 -21.38 -24.47 -3.42
N ASP A 250 -20.92 -25.70 -3.63
CA ASP A 250 -21.63 -26.69 -4.44
C ASP A 250 -21.69 -28.01 -3.67
N ASP A 251 -22.43 -28.97 -4.23
CA ASP A 251 -22.41 -30.36 -3.76
C ASP A 251 -22.95 -30.60 -2.32
N GLY A 252 -23.61 -29.61 -1.72
CA GLY A 252 -24.25 -29.70 -0.41
C GLY A 252 -25.48 -30.60 -0.41
N VAL A 253 -25.58 -31.47 0.60
CA VAL A 253 -26.75 -32.33 0.82
C VAL A 253 -27.26 -32.19 2.25
N LEU A 254 -28.53 -31.81 2.36
CA LEU A 254 -29.21 -31.54 3.62
C LEU A 254 -30.51 -32.33 3.69
N VAL A 255 -30.81 -32.86 4.87
CA VAL A 255 -32.15 -33.36 5.21
C VAL A 255 -32.76 -32.44 6.26
N ALA A 256 -33.94 -31.91 5.99
CA ALA A 256 -34.73 -31.15 6.94
C ALA A 256 -35.95 -31.97 7.34
N THR A 257 -36.10 -32.23 8.64
CA THR A 257 -37.29 -32.85 9.21
C THR A 257 -38.17 -31.76 9.79
N VAL A 258 -39.31 -31.53 9.14
CA VAL A 258 -40.25 -30.47 9.45
C VAL A 258 -41.41 -31.08 10.24
N THR A 259 -41.73 -30.46 11.36
CA THR A 259 -42.94 -30.75 12.15
C THR A 259 -43.83 -29.51 12.14
N GLY A 260 -45.13 -29.71 11.99
CA GLY A 260 -46.07 -28.60 11.85
C GLY A 260 -47.52 -29.06 11.77
N THR A 261 -48.38 -28.12 11.39
CA THR A 261 -49.80 -28.37 11.12
C THR A 261 -50.01 -28.46 9.62
N SER A 262 -50.58 -29.57 9.14
CA SER A 262 -50.92 -29.72 7.71
C SER A 262 -52.16 -28.91 7.34
N HIS A 263 -52.40 -28.75 6.03
CA HIS A 263 -53.55 -27.99 5.50
C HIS A 263 -54.93 -28.55 5.91
N ASP A 264 -55.00 -29.80 6.39
CA ASP A 264 -56.21 -30.40 6.95
C ASP A 264 -56.39 -30.16 8.46
N GLY A 265 -55.46 -29.44 9.09
CA GLY A 265 -55.46 -29.11 10.51
C GLY A 265 -54.86 -30.18 11.43
N SER A 266 -54.34 -31.29 10.90
CA SER A 266 -53.69 -32.33 11.71
C SER A 266 -52.21 -32.03 11.97
N ALA A 267 -51.65 -32.59 13.03
CA ALA A 267 -50.21 -32.52 13.29
C ALA A 267 -49.48 -33.55 12.43
N SER A 268 -48.41 -33.13 11.77
CA SER A 268 -47.63 -33.99 10.86
C SER A 268 -46.13 -33.74 10.99
N THR A 269 -45.34 -34.72 10.59
CA THR A 269 -43.88 -34.65 10.49
C THR A 269 -43.44 -35.25 9.16
N LEU A 270 -42.71 -34.48 8.36
CA LEU A 270 -42.20 -34.90 7.05
C LEU A 270 -40.72 -34.55 6.92
N SER A 271 -39.95 -35.40 6.23
CA SER A 271 -38.54 -35.14 5.93
C SER A 271 -38.35 -34.81 4.47
N TYR A 272 -37.67 -33.70 4.20
CA TYR A 272 -37.26 -33.26 2.88
C TYR A 272 -35.76 -33.42 2.74
N ARG A 273 -35.32 -34.10 1.69
CA ARG A 273 -33.92 -34.17 1.32
C ARG A 273 -33.66 -33.25 0.15
N THR A 274 -32.67 -32.38 0.26
CA THR A 274 -32.22 -31.54 -0.83
C THR A 274 -30.73 -31.70 -1.11
N SER A 275 -30.36 -31.68 -2.38
CA SER A 275 -28.98 -31.68 -2.87
C SER A 275 -28.63 -30.40 -3.64
N ASN A 276 -29.49 -29.38 -3.58
CA ASN A 276 -29.27 -28.08 -4.20
C ASN A 276 -28.83 -27.02 -3.18
N TRP A 277 -28.28 -27.45 -2.04
CA TRP A 277 -27.85 -26.54 -1.00
C TRP A 277 -26.56 -25.86 -1.42
N THR A 278 -26.67 -24.59 -1.81
CA THR A 278 -25.58 -23.77 -2.32
C THR A 278 -25.60 -22.41 -1.64
N LEU A 279 -24.44 -21.90 -1.27
CA LEU A 279 -24.21 -20.57 -0.77
C LEU A 279 -23.34 -19.79 -1.74
N ARG A 280 -23.51 -18.47 -1.75
CA ARG A 280 -22.69 -17.54 -2.52
C ARG A 280 -22.44 -16.32 -1.67
N GLY A 281 -21.33 -15.65 -1.96
CA GLY A 281 -20.97 -14.47 -1.21
C GLY A 281 -19.69 -13.82 -1.70
N ASP A 282 -19.35 -12.75 -1.00
CA ASP A 282 -18.13 -11.99 -1.23
C ASP A 282 -17.02 -12.44 -0.29
N VAL A 283 -15.78 -12.19 -0.71
CA VAL A 283 -14.57 -12.45 0.05
C VAL A 283 -13.88 -11.12 0.31
N SER A 284 -13.44 -10.92 1.54
CA SER A 284 -12.54 -9.83 1.89
C SER A 284 -11.40 -10.34 2.76
N PHE A 285 -10.31 -9.59 2.79
CA PHE A 285 -9.12 -9.93 3.57
C PHE A 285 -8.85 -8.84 4.60
N THR A 286 -8.42 -9.28 5.78
CA THR A 286 -7.76 -8.44 6.77
C THR A 286 -6.29 -8.85 6.86
N ALA A 287 -5.49 -8.21 7.72
CA ALA A 287 -4.08 -8.61 7.89
C ALA A 287 -3.93 -10.09 8.28
N ASP A 288 -4.85 -10.59 9.13
CA ASP A 288 -4.72 -11.89 9.79
C ASP A 288 -5.87 -12.86 9.48
N ASP A 289 -6.88 -12.44 8.71
CA ASP A 289 -8.09 -13.24 8.46
C ASP A 289 -8.66 -13.07 7.05
N ILE A 290 -9.42 -14.06 6.61
CA ILE A 290 -10.34 -13.99 5.47
C ILE A 290 -11.76 -13.80 6.02
N VAL A 291 -12.61 -13.02 5.37
CA VAL A 291 -13.99 -12.83 5.83
C VAL A 291 -14.95 -13.16 4.69
N LEU A 292 -15.79 -14.16 4.92
CA LEU A 292 -16.87 -14.55 4.01
C LEU A 292 -18.16 -13.80 4.34
N SER A 293 -18.75 -13.14 3.34
CA SER A 293 -20.05 -12.45 3.48
C SER A 293 -21.09 -13.09 2.57
N VAL A 294 -22.02 -13.85 3.15
CA VAL A 294 -23.10 -14.55 2.44
C VAL A 294 -24.22 -13.57 2.07
N TRP A 295 -24.79 -13.71 0.86
CA TRP A 295 -25.98 -12.96 0.42
C TRP A 295 -27.03 -13.83 -0.27
#